data_AF-Q0V235-F1
#
_entry.id   AF-Q0V235-F1
#
_cell.length_a   1.000
_cell.length_b   1.000
_cell.length_c   1.000
_cell.angle_alpha   90.00
_cell.angle_beta   90.00
_cell.angle_gamma   90.00
#
_symmetry.space_group_name_H-M   'P 1'
#
loop_
_entity.id
_entity.type
_entity.pdbx_description
1 polymer ?
#
loop_
_entity_poly.entity_id
_entity_poly.type
_entity_poly.pdbx_seq_one_letter_code
_entity_poly.pdbx_strand_id
1 'polypeptide(L)'
;MKIVLHHFATKTVRTFSPGTASDVAWQEFLPSLAKQHGYVLNGILAVGCLHLSILTNEISERDDYQDIAANQMNTGMAQYREEVQNITTSNSEALFAFSTTMTTFVLGTAGTECRNALDSMKKERLPEDQREDTTTLLIQAICRIFRAVRGVLVILVPCYHHIRSGKFKPVLDRDWWPSPVPITPEELEQDNKLRSLEKLWAQPGKPIFAIPLHLSHDWAASPFPGDGPNDETFDWTAIMGWLTHLPLEFISLLEERRMEAWVLMAHYALLPAKVKVNPWLDGLATSIFMTSALVIGKENWEWIAWPAAVLKIDLEDVHAE
;
A
#
# COMPACT_ATOMS: atom_id res chain seq x y z
N MET A 1 -3.41 -16.31 -21.84
CA MET A 1 -2.29 -15.42 -22.25
C MET A 1 -2.75 -14.17 -23.02
N LYS A 2 -3.26 -14.26 -24.26
CA LYS A 2 -3.72 -13.07 -25.02
C LYS A 2 -4.80 -12.24 -24.32
N ILE A 3 -5.79 -12.91 -23.73
CA ILE A 3 -6.87 -12.26 -22.95
C ILE A 3 -6.29 -11.44 -21.79
N VAL A 4 -5.39 -12.05 -21.00
CA VAL A 4 -4.74 -11.40 -19.85
C VAL A 4 -3.93 -10.17 -20.27
N LEU A 5 -3.14 -10.27 -21.36
CA LEU A 5 -2.36 -9.14 -21.87
C LEU A 5 -3.26 -7.99 -22.35
N HIS A 6 -4.36 -8.31 -23.03
CA HIS A 6 -5.34 -7.32 -23.46
C HIS A 6 -6.03 -6.65 -22.26
N HIS A 7 -6.46 -7.45 -21.27
CA HIS A 7 -7.05 -6.94 -20.03
C HIS A 7 -6.06 -6.04 -19.29
N PHE A 8 -4.79 -6.45 -19.21
CA PHE A 8 -3.77 -5.65 -18.57
C PHE A 8 -3.61 -4.29 -19.26
N ALA A 9 -3.42 -4.29 -20.59
CA ALA A 9 -3.18 -3.09 -21.37
C ALA A 9 -4.37 -2.12 -21.39
N THR A 10 -5.60 -2.61 -21.20
CA THR A 10 -6.81 -1.78 -21.31
C THR A 10 -7.45 -1.42 -19.98
N LYS A 11 -7.26 -2.25 -18.95
CA LYS A 11 -7.92 -2.11 -17.64
C LYS A 11 -6.92 -2.05 -16.50
N THR A 12 -6.04 -3.05 -16.36
CA THR A 12 -5.15 -3.15 -15.19
C THR A 12 -4.15 -2.00 -15.12
N VAL A 13 -3.54 -1.61 -16.23
CA VAL A 13 -2.52 -0.56 -16.25
C VAL A 13 -3.03 0.79 -15.72
N ARG A 14 -4.33 1.08 -15.89
CA ARG A 14 -4.99 2.31 -15.40
C ARG A 14 -5.14 2.36 -13.88
N THR A 15 -4.84 1.25 -13.20
CA THR A 15 -4.89 1.16 -11.75
C THR A 15 -3.52 1.38 -11.10
N PHE A 16 -2.45 1.50 -11.89
CA PHE A 16 -1.06 1.62 -11.40
C PHE A 16 -0.69 3.03 -10.98
N SER A 17 -1.37 4.03 -11.53
CA SER A 17 -1.07 5.42 -11.22
C SER A 17 -2.27 6.28 -11.58
N PRO A 18 -2.62 7.31 -10.79
CA PRO A 18 -3.62 8.27 -11.21
C PRO A 18 -3.04 9.21 -12.28
N GLY A 19 -3.92 9.67 -13.17
CA GLY A 19 -3.60 10.67 -14.20
C GLY A 19 -3.25 10.08 -15.56
N THR A 20 -3.85 10.67 -16.60
CA THR A 20 -3.75 10.23 -18.01
C THR A 20 -2.31 10.15 -18.52
N ALA A 21 -1.42 11.07 -18.12
CA ALA A 21 -0.02 11.06 -18.54
C ALA A 21 0.76 9.84 -18.01
N SER A 22 0.43 9.37 -16.80
CA SER A 22 1.04 8.17 -16.22
C SER A 22 0.49 6.90 -16.84
N ASP A 23 -0.81 6.86 -17.12
CA ASP A 23 -1.44 5.75 -17.83
C ASP A 23 -0.80 5.54 -19.21
N VAL A 24 -0.59 6.62 -19.97
CA VAL A 24 0.09 6.57 -21.26
C VAL A 24 1.53 6.08 -21.11
N ALA A 25 2.28 6.60 -20.13
CA ALA A 25 3.65 6.18 -19.88
C ALA A 25 3.76 4.66 -19.63
N TRP A 26 2.91 4.12 -18.76
CA TRP A 26 2.88 2.68 -18.49
C TRP A 26 2.41 1.88 -19.72
N GLN A 27 1.34 2.30 -20.40
CA GLN A 27 0.79 1.61 -21.57
C GLN A 27 1.77 1.50 -22.73
N GLU A 28 2.48 2.59 -23.03
CA GLU A 28 3.44 2.62 -24.15
C GLU A 28 4.74 1.88 -23.82
N PHE A 29 5.20 1.99 -22.57
CA PHE A 29 6.55 1.55 -22.25
C PHE A 29 6.64 0.09 -21.81
N LEU A 30 5.66 -0.41 -21.04
CA LEU A 30 5.65 -1.78 -20.53
C LEU A 30 5.82 -2.86 -21.61
N PRO A 31 5.16 -2.79 -22.78
CA PRO A 31 5.34 -3.79 -23.83
C PRO A 31 6.79 -3.88 -24.33
N SER A 32 7.48 -2.75 -24.42
CA SER A 32 8.87 -2.71 -24.88
C SER A 32 9.83 -3.31 -23.84
N LEU A 33 9.59 -3.04 -22.56
CA LEU A 33 10.35 -3.62 -21.44
C LEU A 33 10.09 -5.12 -21.34
N ALA A 34 8.83 -5.56 -21.44
CA ALA A 34 8.44 -6.97 -21.40
C ALA A 34 9.04 -7.80 -22.55
N LYS A 35 9.29 -7.17 -23.71
CA LYS A 35 9.98 -7.81 -24.83
C LYS A 35 11.47 -8.06 -24.53
N GLN A 36 12.10 -7.17 -23.76
CA GLN A 36 13.53 -7.21 -23.46
C GLN A 36 13.84 -8.00 -22.17
N HIS A 37 12.93 -7.97 -21.21
CA HIS A 37 13.10 -8.52 -19.88
C HIS A 37 11.93 -9.45 -19.53
N GLY A 38 12.19 -10.76 -19.49
CA GLY A 38 11.18 -11.78 -19.23
C GLY A 38 10.45 -11.60 -17.91
N TYR A 39 11.13 -11.14 -16.86
CA TYR A 39 10.52 -10.88 -15.57
C TYR A 39 9.44 -9.78 -15.63
N VAL A 40 9.59 -8.76 -16.47
CA VAL A 40 8.57 -7.72 -16.66
C VAL A 40 7.30 -8.31 -17.26
N LEU A 41 7.43 -9.20 -18.26
CA LEU A 41 6.30 -9.92 -18.82
C LEU A 41 5.58 -10.76 -17.76
N ASN A 42 6.34 -11.51 -16.95
CA ASN A 42 5.79 -12.29 -15.84
C ASN A 42 5.02 -11.39 -14.84
N GLY A 43 5.55 -10.22 -14.48
CA GLY A 43 4.87 -9.26 -13.61
C GLY A 43 3.55 -8.73 -14.19
N ILE A 44 3.55 -8.38 -15.49
CA ILE A 44 2.34 -7.96 -16.23
C ILE A 44 1.26 -9.04 -16.17
N LEU A 45 1.64 -10.29 -16.40
CA LEU A 45 0.71 -11.42 -16.41
C LEU A 45 0.19 -11.72 -15.01
N ALA A 46 1.06 -11.68 -14.01
CA ALA A 46 0.69 -11.89 -12.62
C ALA A 46 -0.39 -10.89 -12.18
N VAL A 47 -0.14 -9.60 -12.35
CA VAL A 47 -1.10 -8.57 -11.94
C VAL A 47 -2.34 -8.55 -12.85
N GLY A 48 -2.19 -8.89 -14.13
CA GLY A 48 -3.33 -9.06 -15.05
C GLY A 48 -4.29 -10.17 -14.61
N CYS A 49 -3.75 -11.35 -14.26
CA CYS A 49 -4.52 -12.48 -13.74
C CYS A 49 -5.13 -12.14 -12.37
N LEU A 50 -4.37 -11.54 -11.46
CA LEU A 50 -4.89 -11.13 -10.16
C LEU A 50 -6.05 -10.13 -10.30
N HIS A 51 -5.95 -9.18 -11.23
CA HIS A 51 -7.05 -8.25 -11.49
C HIS A 51 -8.29 -8.97 -12.03
N LEU A 52 -8.13 -9.96 -12.92
CA LEU A 52 -9.25 -10.78 -13.39
C LEU A 52 -9.89 -11.59 -12.26
N SER A 53 -9.11 -12.12 -11.32
CA SER A 53 -9.65 -12.85 -10.17
C SER A 53 -10.54 -11.98 -9.26
N ILE A 54 -10.26 -10.67 -9.20
CA ILE A 54 -11.08 -9.71 -8.44
C ILE A 54 -12.41 -9.45 -9.15
N LEU A 55 -12.43 -9.50 -10.49
CA LEU A 55 -13.60 -9.14 -11.30
C LEU A 55 -14.53 -10.31 -11.62
N THR A 56 -14.06 -11.56 -11.53
CA THR A 56 -14.89 -12.73 -11.80
C THR A 56 -15.81 -13.08 -10.62
N ASN A 57 -17.03 -13.48 -10.95
CA ASN A 57 -18.02 -13.98 -9.99
C ASN A 57 -17.92 -15.50 -9.78
N GLU A 58 -17.20 -16.22 -10.64
CA GLU A 58 -17.06 -17.67 -10.57
C GLU A 58 -15.87 -18.05 -9.68
N ILE A 59 -16.13 -18.88 -8.66
CA ILE A 59 -15.10 -19.29 -7.68
C ILE A 59 -13.97 -20.08 -8.38
N SER A 60 -14.32 -21.02 -9.26
CA SER A 60 -13.32 -21.81 -9.99
C SER A 60 -12.40 -20.94 -10.85
N GLU A 61 -12.96 -19.98 -11.59
CA GLU A 61 -12.14 -19.07 -12.40
C GLU A 61 -11.27 -18.16 -11.54
N ARG A 62 -11.78 -17.70 -10.40
CA ARG A 62 -11.03 -16.90 -9.44
C ARG A 62 -9.79 -17.65 -8.98
N ASP A 63 -9.96 -18.89 -8.55
CA ASP A 63 -8.88 -19.73 -8.03
C ASP A 63 -7.84 -20.00 -9.15
N ASP A 64 -8.30 -20.35 -10.37
CA ASP A 64 -7.43 -20.54 -11.53
C ASP A 64 -6.58 -19.30 -11.84
N TYR A 65 -7.20 -18.11 -11.83
CA TYR A 65 -6.48 -16.87 -12.06
C TYR A 65 -5.49 -16.54 -10.94
N GLN A 66 -5.83 -16.83 -9.68
CA GLN A 66 -4.94 -16.63 -8.55
C GLN A 66 -3.71 -17.56 -8.63
N ASP A 67 -3.90 -18.82 -8.98
CA ASP A 67 -2.82 -19.79 -9.16
C ASP A 67 -1.88 -19.39 -10.30
N ILE A 68 -2.43 -18.99 -11.44
CA ILE A 68 -1.64 -18.46 -12.56
C ILE A 68 -0.89 -17.20 -12.12
N ALA A 69 -1.55 -16.29 -11.40
CA ALA A 69 -0.94 -15.05 -10.95
C ALA A 69 0.27 -15.31 -10.03
N ALA A 70 0.12 -16.21 -9.06
CA ALA A 70 1.19 -16.60 -8.16
C ALA A 70 2.36 -17.26 -8.90
N ASN A 71 2.08 -18.17 -9.84
CA ASN A 71 3.12 -18.83 -10.63
C ASN A 71 3.93 -17.84 -11.49
N GLN A 72 3.24 -16.91 -12.16
CA GLN A 72 3.87 -15.86 -12.95
C GLN A 72 4.72 -14.95 -12.06
N MET A 73 4.19 -14.49 -10.91
CA MET A 73 4.95 -13.65 -9.99
C MET A 73 6.22 -14.35 -9.49
N ASN A 74 6.12 -15.61 -9.06
CA ASN A 74 7.26 -16.40 -8.59
C ASN A 74 8.33 -16.59 -9.69
N THR A 75 7.90 -16.87 -10.91
CA THR A 75 8.79 -17.01 -12.07
C THR A 75 9.54 -15.71 -12.38
N GLY A 76 8.82 -14.58 -12.40
CA GLY A 76 9.44 -13.26 -12.60
C GLY A 76 10.39 -12.88 -11.46
N MET A 77 10.01 -13.17 -10.22
CA MET A 77 10.80 -12.88 -9.02
C MET A 77 12.16 -13.59 -9.02
N ALA A 78 12.24 -14.82 -9.54
CA ALA A 78 13.50 -15.55 -9.63
C ALA A 78 14.54 -14.79 -10.48
N GLN A 79 14.14 -14.35 -11.68
CA GLN A 79 14.98 -13.56 -12.58
C GLN A 79 15.27 -12.16 -12.03
N TYR A 80 14.25 -11.49 -11.49
CA TYR A 80 14.40 -10.16 -10.89
C TYR A 80 15.44 -10.13 -9.76
N ARG A 81 15.49 -11.17 -8.93
CA ARG A 81 16.46 -11.30 -7.82
C ARG A 81 17.91 -11.39 -8.29
N GLU A 82 18.16 -11.89 -9.50
CA GLU A 82 19.50 -11.93 -10.09
C GLU A 82 19.86 -10.55 -10.66
N GLU A 83 18.95 -9.94 -11.42
CA GLU A 83 19.16 -8.63 -12.06
C GLU A 83 19.33 -7.48 -11.05
N VAL A 84 18.58 -7.49 -9.95
CA VAL A 84 18.63 -6.41 -8.94
C VAL A 84 19.95 -6.39 -8.16
N GLN A 85 20.77 -7.45 -8.22
CA GLN A 85 22.11 -7.47 -7.61
C GLN A 85 23.09 -6.54 -8.33
N ASN A 86 22.82 -6.21 -9.61
CA ASN A 86 23.64 -5.32 -10.40
C ASN A 86 22.76 -4.32 -11.17
N ILE A 87 22.38 -3.25 -10.47
CA ILE A 87 21.53 -2.20 -11.02
C ILE A 87 22.37 -1.31 -11.94
N THR A 88 21.90 -1.14 -13.18
CA THR A 88 22.52 -0.33 -14.24
C THR A 88 21.46 0.54 -14.90
N THR A 89 21.88 1.54 -15.67
CA THR A 89 20.95 2.34 -16.48
C THR A 89 20.21 1.52 -17.53
N SER A 90 20.76 0.38 -17.99
CA SER A 90 20.09 -0.46 -18.99
C SER A 90 18.96 -1.33 -18.43
N ASN A 91 18.97 -1.65 -17.13
CA ASN A 91 17.95 -2.48 -16.51
C ASN A 91 17.11 -1.76 -15.45
N SER A 92 17.50 -0.55 -15.00
CA SER A 92 16.80 0.16 -13.91
C SER A 92 15.33 0.46 -14.21
N GLU A 93 14.97 0.77 -15.47
CA GLU A 93 13.57 1.02 -15.85
C GLU A 93 12.75 -0.27 -15.82
N ALA A 94 13.31 -1.40 -16.25
CA ALA A 94 12.69 -2.71 -16.19
C ALA A 94 12.54 -3.21 -14.75
N LEU A 95 13.58 -3.05 -13.93
CA LEU A 95 13.57 -3.36 -12.50
C LEU A 95 12.51 -2.53 -11.77
N PHE A 96 12.43 -1.23 -12.06
CA PHE A 96 11.40 -0.35 -11.51
C PHE A 96 10.00 -0.81 -11.91
N ALA A 97 9.78 -1.07 -13.20
CA ALA A 97 8.49 -1.56 -13.70
C ALA A 97 8.04 -2.84 -13.00
N PHE A 98 8.94 -3.82 -12.87
CA PHE A 98 8.63 -5.06 -12.18
C PHE A 98 8.40 -4.87 -10.68
N SER A 99 9.20 -4.02 -10.01
CA SER A 99 9.02 -3.70 -8.60
C SER A 99 7.66 -3.03 -8.33
N THR A 100 7.18 -2.19 -9.25
CA THR A 100 5.81 -1.66 -9.20
C THR A 100 4.78 -2.77 -9.36
N THR A 101 4.93 -3.68 -10.33
CA THR A 101 4.00 -4.83 -10.47
C THR A 101 4.00 -5.73 -9.23
N MET A 102 5.16 -5.94 -8.61
CA MET A 102 5.30 -6.72 -7.39
C MET A 102 4.58 -6.05 -6.22
N THR A 103 4.74 -4.73 -6.07
CA THR A 103 4.06 -3.95 -5.04
C THR A 103 2.53 -4.03 -5.20
N THR A 104 2.02 -3.87 -6.42
CA THR A 104 0.59 -4.02 -6.72
C THR A 104 0.07 -5.41 -6.40
N PHE A 105 0.84 -6.45 -6.76
CA PHE A 105 0.49 -7.83 -6.44
C PHE A 105 0.41 -8.07 -4.93
N VAL A 106 1.41 -7.61 -4.17
CA VAL A 106 1.43 -7.74 -2.71
C VAL A 106 0.28 -6.99 -2.06
N LEU A 107 -0.07 -5.79 -2.53
CA LEU A 107 -1.25 -5.05 -2.06
C LEU A 107 -2.53 -5.85 -2.24
N GLY A 108 -2.74 -6.41 -3.44
CA GLY A 108 -3.93 -7.21 -3.74
C GLY A 108 -4.04 -8.50 -2.92
N THR A 109 -2.94 -9.26 -2.81
CA THR A 109 -2.95 -10.53 -2.06
C THR A 109 -3.02 -10.30 -0.55
N ALA A 110 -2.19 -9.43 0.01
CA ALA A 110 -2.19 -9.13 1.44
C ALA A 110 -3.52 -8.49 1.88
N GLY A 111 -4.11 -7.61 1.07
CA GLY A 111 -5.45 -7.06 1.35
C GLY A 111 -6.52 -8.15 1.41
N THR A 112 -6.48 -9.11 0.49
CA THR A 112 -7.40 -10.26 0.48
C THR A 112 -7.21 -11.16 1.70
N GLU A 113 -5.96 -11.46 2.06
CA GLU A 113 -5.63 -12.23 3.27
C GLU A 113 -6.16 -11.53 4.53
N CYS A 114 -5.97 -10.21 4.66
CA CYS A 114 -6.47 -9.44 5.79
C CYS A 114 -8.01 -9.47 5.88
N ARG A 115 -8.72 -9.28 4.76
CA ARG A 115 -10.19 -9.32 4.74
C ARG A 115 -10.71 -10.69 5.17
N ASN A 116 -10.14 -11.76 4.63
CA ASN A 116 -10.53 -13.12 4.99
C ASN A 116 -10.29 -13.40 6.49
N ALA A 117 -9.14 -12.99 7.03
CA ALA A 117 -8.82 -13.14 8.43
C ALA A 117 -9.80 -12.37 9.35
N LEU A 118 -10.13 -11.12 9.01
CA LEU A 118 -11.08 -10.30 9.76
C LEU A 118 -12.51 -10.84 9.66
N ASP A 119 -12.93 -11.32 8.49
CA ASP A 119 -14.27 -11.90 8.31
C ASP A 119 -14.44 -13.20 9.10
N SER A 120 -13.40 -14.04 9.19
CA SER A 120 -13.42 -15.24 10.03
C SER A 120 -13.60 -14.90 11.51
N MET A 121 -12.89 -13.88 12.00
CA MET A 121 -13.03 -13.41 13.39
C MET A 121 -14.42 -12.84 13.71
N LYS A 122 -15.11 -12.26 12.73
CA LYS A 122 -16.46 -11.71 12.92
C LYS A 122 -17.54 -12.79 12.93
N LYS A 123 -17.39 -13.83 12.11
CA LYS A 123 -18.39 -14.89 11.95
C LYS A 123 -18.37 -15.88 13.10
N GLU A 124 -17.19 -16.16 13.64
CA GLU A 124 -17.00 -17.19 14.64
C GLU A 124 -16.23 -16.60 15.83
N ARG A 125 -16.71 -16.90 17.04
CA ARG A 125 -15.96 -16.60 18.25
C ARG A 125 -14.75 -17.53 18.28
N LEU A 126 -13.61 -17.02 17.83
CA LEU A 126 -12.37 -17.77 17.84
C LEU A 126 -11.86 -17.97 19.27
N PRO A 127 -11.33 -19.16 19.60
CA PRO A 127 -10.48 -19.36 20.76
C PRO A 127 -9.33 -18.35 20.83
N GLU A 128 -8.85 -18.05 22.04
CA GLU A 128 -7.84 -17.01 22.28
C GLU A 128 -6.51 -17.26 21.55
N ASP A 129 -6.09 -18.52 21.46
CA ASP A 129 -4.91 -18.96 20.69
C ASP A 129 -5.07 -18.69 19.19
N GLN A 130 -6.20 -19.06 18.59
CA GLN A 130 -6.48 -18.82 17.18
C GLN A 130 -6.62 -17.32 16.86
N ARG A 131 -7.12 -16.53 17.82
CA ARG A 131 -7.21 -15.08 17.70
C ARG A 131 -5.82 -14.44 17.67
N GLU A 132 -4.91 -14.93 18.49
CA GLU A 132 -3.52 -14.48 18.53
C GLU A 132 -2.75 -14.83 17.25
N ASP A 133 -2.97 -16.03 16.72
CA ASP A 133 -2.44 -16.46 15.42
C ASP A 133 -2.99 -15.60 14.28
N THR A 134 -4.30 -15.33 14.28
CA THR A 134 -4.94 -14.47 13.27
C THR A 134 -4.40 -13.04 13.34
N THR A 135 -4.18 -12.52 14.55
CA THR A 135 -3.57 -11.20 14.75
C THR A 135 -2.13 -11.18 14.21
N THR A 136 -1.36 -12.25 14.41
CA THR A 136 -0.01 -12.41 13.84
C THR A 136 -0.05 -12.37 12.31
N LEU A 137 -0.99 -13.10 11.69
CA LEU A 137 -1.16 -13.12 10.24
C LEU A 137 -1.46 -11.72 9.67
N LEU A 138 -2.34 -10.97 10.35
CA LEU A 138 -2.66 -9.58 9.97
C LEU A 138 -1.44 -8.65 10.05
N ILE A 139 -0.67 -8.74 11.14
CA ILE A 139 0.56 -7.97 11.33
C ILE A 139 1.55 -8.27 10.19
N GLN A 140 1.77 -9.56 9.89
CA GLN A 140 2.68 -9.99 8.82
C GLN A 140 2.21 -9.52 7.45
N ALA A 141 0.90 -9.54 7.16
CA ALA A 141 0.35 -9.04 5.92
C ALA A 141 0.60 -7.53 5.73
N ILE A 142 0.33 -6.72 6.76
CA ILE A 142 0.61 -5.27 6.73
C ILE A 142 2.12 -5.00 6.57
N CYS A 143 2.97 -5.71 7.32
CA CYS A 143 4.42 -5.53 7.21
C CYS A 143 4.98 -5.97 5.85
N ARG A 144 4.39 -6.97 5.19
CA ARG A 144 4.76 -7.36 3.81
C ARG A 144 4.47 -6.24 2.81
N ILE A 145 3.34 -5.55 2.93
CA ILE A 145 3.03 -4.38 2.09
C ILE A 145 4.12 -3.32 2.25
N PHE A 146 4.50 -3.02 3.50
CA PHE A 146 5.49 -1.99 3.81
C PHE A 146 6.85 -2.32 3.20
N ARG A 147 7.28 -3.58 3.32
CA ARG A 147 8.53 -4.06 2.73
C ARG A 147 8.50 -4.01 1.20
N ALA A 148 7.38 -4.35 0.57
CA ALA A 148 7.23 -4.29 -0.88
C ALA A 148 7.38 -2.85 -1.39
N VAL A 149 6.68 -1.89 -0.78
CA VAL A 149 6.76 -0.47 -1.12
C VAL A 149 8.19 0.07 -0.93
N ARG A 150 8.85 -0.27 0.20
CA ARG A 150 10.24 0.10 0.44
C ARG A 150 11.22 -0.54 -0.53
N GLY A 151 10.95 -1.76 -0.98
CA GLY A 151 11.77 -2.48 -1.95
C GLY A 151 11.98 -1.70 -3.24
N VAL A 152 10.99 -0.90 -3.66
CA VAL A 152 11.09 -0.02 -4.83
C VAL A 152 12.23 1.00 -4.68
N LEU A 153 12.51 1.47 -3.46
CA LEU A 153 13.56 2.46 -3.18
C LEU A 153 14.96 1.94 -3.47
N VAL A 154 15.18 0.62 -3.39
CA VAL A 154 16.46 0.00 -3.75
C VAL A 154 16.86 0.31 -5.19
N ILE A 155 15.86 0.49 -6.07
CA ILE A 155 16.05 0.85 -7.48
C ILE A 155 15.93 2.36 -7.66
N LEU A 156 14.88 2.96 -7.09
CA LEU A 156 14.59 4.38 -7.29
C LEU A 156 15.70 5.28 -6.77
N VAL A 157 16.23 5.06 -5.56
CA VAL A 157 17.22 5.96 -4.96
C VAL A 157 18.49 6.09 -5.81
N PRO A 158 19.17 5.00 -6.21
CA PRO A 158 20.39 5.10 -7.03
C PRO A 158 20.12 5.54 -8.47
N CYS A 159 18.94 5.23 -9.02
CA CYS A 159 18.63 5.47 -10.44
C CYS A 159 17.62 6.62 -10.66
N TYR A 160 17.30 7.40 -9.63
CA TYR A 160 16.22 8.39 -9.65
C TYR A 160 16.31 9.32 -10.84
N HIS A 161 17.46 9.97 -11.02
CA HIS A 161 17.66 10.92 -12.11
C HIS A 161 17.53 10.28 -13.49
N HIS A 162 17.99 9.04 -13.64
CA HIS A 162 17.90 8.32 -14.89
C HIS A 162 16.43 7.97 -15.22
N ILE A 163 15.73 7.32 -14.29
CA ILE A 163 14.33 6.91 -14.47
C ILE A 163 13.43 8.14 -14.67
N ARG A 164 13.68 9.23 -13.93
CA ARG A 164 12.96 10.50 -14.05
C ARG A 164 13.23 11.22 -15.37
N SER A 165 14.41 11.06 -15.96
CA SER A 165 14.73 11.61 -17.29
C SER A 165 14.16 10.77 -18.44
N GLY A 166 13.77 9.53 -18.16
CA GLY A 166 13.25 8.57 -19.12
C GLY A 166 11.74 8.65 -19.30
N LYS A 167 11.15 7.53 -19.74
CA LYS A 167 9.71 7.45 -20.07
C LYS A 167 8.81 7.43 -18.84
N PHE A 168 9.36 7.10 -17.67
CA PHE A 168 8.65 7.12 -16.39
C PHE A 168 8.58 8.51 -15.74
N LYS A 169 9.06 9.56 -16.40
CA LYS A 169 8.92 10.95 -15.92
C LYS A 169 7.51 11.27 -15.40
N PRO A 170 6.40 10.97 -16.12
CA PRO A 170 5.06 11.32 -15.64
C PRO A 170 4.62 10.54 -14.40
N VAL A 171 5.24 9.39 -14.13
CA VAL A 171 4.97 8.58 -12.95
C VAL A 171 5.66 9.16 -11.72
N LEU A 172 6.87 9.70 -11.90
CA LEU A 172 7.74 10.22 -10.82
C LEU A 172 7.59 11.72 -10.55
N ASP A 173 7.25 12.53 -11.56
CA ASP A 173 6.99 13.95 -11.39
C ASP A 173 5.55 14.15 -10.94
N ARG A 174 5.37 14.25 -9.63
CA ARG A 174 4.07 14.45 -8.98
C ARG A 174 4.01 15.77 -8.24
N ASP A 175 2.88 16.46 -8.39
CA ASP A 175 2.66 17.80 -7.84
C ASP A 175 2.46 17.81 -6.31
N TRP A 176 2.21 16.65 -5.67
CA TRP A 176 2.22 16.55 -4.20
C TRP A 176 3.63 16.63 -3.61
N TRP A 177 4.67 16.74 -4.44
CA TRP A 177 6.06 16.91 -4.04
C TRP A 177 6.69 18.17 -4.67
N PRO A 178 7.14 19.18 -3.88
CA PRO A 178 7.21 19.22 -2.41
C PRO A 178 5.88 19.59 -1.74
N SER A 179 5.69 19.07 -0.53
CA SER A 179 4.42 19.02 0.21
C SER A 179 3.75 20.39 0.40
N PRO A 180 2.42 20.48 0.19
CA PRO A 180 1.67 21.64 0.63
C PRO A 180 1.69 21.73 2.16
N VAL A 181 2.05 22.90 2.68
CA VAL A 181 1.94 23.22 4.11
C VAL A 181 0.46 23.18 4.50
N PRO A 182 0.06 22.63 5.66
CA PRO A 182 -1.32 22.70 6.10
C PRO A 182 -1.85 24.14 6.12
N ILE A 183 -2.96 24.41 5.42
CA ILE A 183 -3.47 25.78 5.26
C ILE A 183 -4.86 25.94 5.87
N THR A 184 -5.69 24.88 5.88
CA THR A 184 -7.05 25.00 6.41
C THR A 184 -7.11 24.77 7.93
N PRO A 185 -8.16 25.24 8.61
CA PRO A 185 -8.30 25.02 10.05
C PRO A 185 -8.46 23.54 10.45
N GLU A 186 -9.19 22.75 9.66
CA GLU A 186 -9.41 21.32 9.91
C GLU A 186 -8.10 20.54 9.84
N GLU A 187 -7.33 20.86 8.82
CA GLU A 187 -5.99 20.37 8.54
C GLU A 187 -4.99 20.64 9.68
N LEU A 188 -4.99 21.86 10.21
CA LEU A 188 -4.20 22.24 11.38
C LEU A 188 -4.67 21.50 12.64
N GLU A 189 -5.98 21.28 12.82
CA GLU A 189 -6.51 20.51 13.94
C GLU A 189 -6.06 19.04 13.87
N GLN A 190 -6.09 18.43 12.68
CA GLN A 190 -5.61 17.06 12.46
C GLN A 190 -4.10 16.95 12.72
N ASP A 191 -3.30 17.91 12.24
CA ASP A 191 -1.86 17.98 12.53
C ASP A 191 -1.60 18.10 14.04
N ASN A 192 -2.37 18.92 14.77
CA ASN A 192 -2.26 19.03 16.21
C ASN A 192 -2.61 17.73 16.95
N LYS A 193 -3.62 16.99 16.49
CA LYS A 193 -3.96 15.66 17.04
C LYS A 193 -2.80 14.69 16.87
N LEU A 194 -2.17 14.67 15.68
CA LEU A 194 -1.01 13.82 15.41
C LEU A 194 0.20 14.23 16.27
N ARG A 195 0.52 15.52 16.36
CA ARG A 195 1.59 16.02 17.25
C ARG A 195 1.36 15.64 18.70
N SER A 196 0.10 15.58 19.16
CA SER A 196 -0.20 15.17 20.53
C SER A 196 0.25 13.73 20.86
N LEU A 197 0.40 12.87 19.85
CA LEU A 197 0.91 11.51 19.99
C LEU A 197 2.40 11.47 20.37
N GLU A 198 3.17 12.54 20.16
CA GLU A 198 4.57 12.63 20.60
C GLU A 198 4.73 12.32 22.10
N LYS A 199 3.70 12.61 22.90
CA LYS A 199 3.65 12.32 24.33
C LYS A 199 3.82 10.83 24.66
N LEU A 200 3.44 9.92 23.76
CA LEU A 200 3.59 8.46 23.94
C LEU A 200 5.05 8.02 24.00
N TRP A 201 5.92 8.78 23.33
CA TRP A 201 7.34 8.46 23.09
C TRP A 201 8.28 9.34 23.92
N ALA A 202 7.77 10.41 24.53
CA ALA A 202 8.54 11.36 25.34
C ALA A 202 8.97 10.80 26.72
N GLN A 203 8.80 9.50 26.98
CA GLN A 203 9.17 8.88 28.27
C GLN A 203 10.65 8.47 28.31
N PRO A 204 11.34 8.63 29.46
CA PRO A 204 12.73 8.22 29.60
C PRO A 204 12.92 6.72 29.29
N GLY A 205 13.87 6.39 28.41
CA GLY A 205 14.21 5.01 28.04
C GLY A 205 13.41 4.43 26.87
N LYS A 206 12.43 5.16 26.32
CA LYS A 206 11.81 4.81 25.03
C LYS A 206 12.64 5.40 23.89
N PRO A 207 12.79 4.70 22.76
CA PRO A 207 13.51 5.26 21.62
C PRO A 207 12.74 6.51 21.16
N ILE A 208 13.44 7.65 21.12
CA ILE A 208 12.93 8.85 20.46
C ILE A 208 12.96 8.55 18.98
N PHE A 209 11.88 7.97 18.47
CA PHE A 209 11.78 7.82 17.03
C PHE A 209 11.45 9.19 16.47
N ALA A 210 12.35 9.73 15.65
CA ALA A 210 12.00 10.75 14.68
C ALA A 210 11.15 10.11 13.57
N ILE A 211 10.04 9.46 13.94
CA ILE A 211 9.03 9.11 12.94
C ILE A 211 8.55 10.45 12.44
N PRO A 212 8.60 10.71 11.13
CA PRO A 212 7.99 11.91 10.58
C PRO A 212 6.50 11.88 10.93
N LEU A 213 6.10 12.55 12.02
CA LEU A 213 4.70 12.82 12.36
C LEU A 213 4.03 13.76 11.34
N HIS A 214 4.78 14.12 10.28
CA HIS A 214 4.36 14.69 9.02
C HIS A 214 3.41 13.81 8.18
N LEU A 215 2.66 12.88 8.80
CA LEU A 215 1.38 12.39 8.25
C LEU A 215 0.50 13.58 7.81
N SER A 216 0.75 14.75 8.40
CA SER A 216 0.06 15.98 8.05
C SER A 216 0.30 16.52 6.65
N HIS A 217 1.47 16.28 6.10
CA HIS A 217 1.86 16.82 4.80
C HIS A 217 1.26 15.99 3.66
N ASP A 218 1.03 14.69 3.88
CA ASP A 218 0.43 13.79 2.89
C ASP A 218 -1.10 13.89 2.87
N TRP A 219 -1.75 14.27 3.98
CA TRP A 219 -3.19 14.48 3.96
C TRP A 219 -3.60 15.69 3.13
N ALA A 220 -2.67 16.65 2.93
CA ALA A 220 -2.82 17.92 2.22
C ALA A 220 -2.66 17.80 0.70
N ALA A 221 -2.34 16.60 0.18
CA ALA A 221 -2.30 16.35 -1.24
C ALA A 221 -3.64 16.79 -1.87
N SER A 222 -3.59 17.90 -2.61
CA SER A 222 -4.78 18.48 -3.22
C SER A 222 -5.38 17.45 -4.18
N PRO A 223 -6.72 17.35 -4.24
CA PRO A 223 -7.35 16.51 -5.23
C PRO A 223 -6.88 16.93 -6.62
N PHE A 224 -6.46 15.96 -7.43
CA PHE A 224 -6.20 16.19 -8.83
C PHE A 224 -7.53 16.33 -9.56
N PRO A 225 -7.64 17.25 -10.54
CA PRO A 225 -8.78 17.26 -11.43
C PRO A 225 -8.79 15.93 -12.18
N GLY A 226 -9.78 15.10 -11.88
CA GLY A 226 -10.08 13.88 -12.59
C GLY A 226 -10.65 14.18 -13.97
N ASP A 227 -11.01 13.13 -14.70
CA ASP A 227 -11.43 13.24 -16.09
C ASP A 227 -12.78 13.97 -16.28
N GLY A 228 -13.45 14.37 -15.19
CA GLY A 228 -14.69 15.15 -15.19
C GLY A 228 -14.56 16.48 -14.43
N PRO A 229 -15.38 17.49 -14.77
CA PRO A 229 -15.32 18.84 -14.17
C PRO A 229 -15.62 18.92 -12.66
N ASN A 230 -15.99 17.80 -12.03
CA ASN A 230 -16.24 17.67 -10.58
C ASN A 230 -15.51 16.46 -9.96
N ASP A 231 -14.62 15.78 -10.69
CA ASP A 231 -14.01 14.53 -10.23
C ASP A 231 -12.70 14.82 -9.50
N GLU A 232 -12.78 15.38 -8.31
CA GLU A 232 -11.61 15.59 -7.47
C GLU A 232 -11.07 14.24 -6.96
N THR A 233 -10.02 13.72 -7.60
CA THR A 233 -9.43 12.42 -7.27
C THR A 233 -8.19 12.59 -6.39
N PHE A 234 -8.17 11.91 -5.25
CA PHE A 234 -6.99 11.84 -4.39
C PHE A 234 -5.91 10.96 -5.06
N ASP A 235 -4.68 11.47 -5.20
CA ASP A 235 -3.57 10.68 -5.70
C ASP A 235 -3.15 9.65 -4.66
N TRP A 236 -3.60 8.41 -4.85
CA TRP A 236 -3.32 7.32 -3.94
C TRP A 236 -1.83 7.00 -3.79
N THR A 237 -0.96 7.45 -4.71
CA THR A 237 0.49 7.25 -4.58
C THR A 237 1.08 8.04 -3.40
N ALA A 238 0.40 9.08 -2.91
CA ALA A 238 0.76 9.80 -1.68
C ALA A 238 0.74 8.88 -0.45
N ILE A 239 -0.15 7.87 -0.42
CA ILE A 239 -0.19 6.84 0.64
C ILE A 239 1.15 6.09 0.71
N MET A 240 1.70 5.77 -0.46
CA MET A 240 2.98 5.06 -0.55
C MET A 240 4.16 5.96 -0.19
N GLY A 241 4.05 7.26 -0.48
CA GLY A 241 5.03 8.28 -0.10
C GLY A 241 5.39 8.21 1.38
N TRP A 242 4.41 8.27 2.28
CA TRP A 242 4.68 8.16 3.72
C TRP A 242 5.45 6.89 4.10
N LEU A 243 5.04 5.73 3.57
CA LEU A 243 5.66 4.43 3.86
C LEU A 243 7.14 4.36 3.45
N THR A 244 7.52 5.08 2.38
CA THR A 244 8.91 5.16 1.94
C THR A 244 9.81 5.95 2.89
N HIS A 245 9.26 6.87 3.68
CA HIS A 245 10.01 7.72 4.61
C HIS A 245 10.20 7.10 6.00
N LEU A 246 9.47 6.03 6.33
CA LEU A 246 9.59 5.38 7.64
C LEU A 246 10.98 4.73 7.82
N PRO A 247 11.55 4.70 9.03
CA PRO A 247 12.76 3.92 9.30
C PRO A 247 12.46 2.40 9.24
N LEU A 248 13.46 1.57 8.92
CA LEU A 248 13.28 0.10 8.88
C LEU A 248 12.93 -0.44 10.27
N GLU A 249 13.49 0.18 11.30
CA GLU A 249 13.25 -0.07 12.70
C GLU A 249 11.76 0.03 13.04
N PHE A 250 11.01 0.91 12.36
CA PHE A 250 9.56 1.02 12.58
C PHE A 250 8.82 -0.27 12.23
N ILE A 251 9.23 -0.96 11.17
CA ILE A 251 8.63 -2.25 10.78
C ILE A 251 8.89 -3.29 11.87
N SER A 252 10.09 -3.31 12.46
CA SER A 252 10.41 -4.19 13.59
C SER A 252 9.50 -3.91 14.80
N LEU A 253 9.17 -2.65 15.08
CA LEU A 253 8.24 -2.31 16.17
C LEU A 253 6.82 -2.84 15.91
N LEU A 254 6.36 -2.83 14.66
CA LEU A 254 5.06 -3.39 14.31
C LEU A 254 5.03 -4.90 14.55
N GLU A 255 6.11 -5.60 14.18
CA GLU A 255 6.28 -7.04 14.39
C GLU A 255 6.42 -7.41 15.87
N GLU A 256 7.09 -6.56 16.65
CA GLU A 256 7.19 -6.64 18.11
C GLU A 256 5.90 -6.20 18.82
N ARG A 257 4.82 -5.89 18.08
CA ARG A 257 3.51 -5.50 18.62
C ARG A 257 3.59 -4.29 19.56
N ARG A 258 4.49 -3.36 19.28
CA ARG A 258 4.65 -2.14 20.08
C ARG A 258 3.42 -1.25 19.90
N MET A 259 2.67 -1.07 20.98
CA MET A 259 1.43 -0.28 21.01
C MET A 259 1.61 1.08 20.34
N GLU A 260 2.70 1.79 20.65
CA GLU A 260 2.92 3.15 20.13
C GLU A 260 3.03 3.18 18.60
N ALA A 261 3.67 2.17 18.00
CA ALA A 261 3.75 2.04 16.54
C ALA A 261 2.37 1.75 15.93
N TRP A 262 1.57 0.91 16.59
CA TRP A 262 0.22 0.60 16.14
C TRP A 262 -0.77 1.75 16.33
N VAL A 263 -0.59 2.61 17.33
CA VAL A 263 -1.36 3.87 17.45
C VAL A 263 -1.11 4.74 16.23
N LEU A 264 0.14 4.88 15.79
CA LEU A 264 0.45 5.66 14.59
C LEU A 264 -0.16 5.02 13.33
N MET A 265 -0.13 3.70 13.23
CA MET A 265 -0.77 2.96 12.13
C MET A 265 -2.29 3.15 12.08
N ALA A 266 -2.97 3.20 13.23
CA ALA A 266 -4.41 3.48 13.30
C ALA A 266 -4.75 4.87 12.75
N HIS A 267 -3.88 5.87 12.99
CA HIS A 267 -4.05 7.22 12.45
C HIS A 267 -3.70 7.27 10.95
N TYR A 268 -2.63 6.58 10.54
CA TYR A 268 -2.27 6.44 9.13
C TYR A 268 -3.41 5.84 8.31
N ALA A 269 -4.22 4.93 8.87
CA ALA A 269 -5.39 4.33 8.19
C ALA A 269 -6.40 5.35 7.64
N LEU A 270 -6.40 6.58 8.14
CA LEU A 270 -7.23 7.67 7.61
C LEU A 270 -6.82 8.10 6.20
N LEU A 271 -5.55 7.94 5.83
CA LEU A 271 -5.04 8.29 4.51
C LEU A 271 -5.53 7.33 3.40
N PRO A 272 -5.36 5.99 3.50
CA PRO A 272 -5.94 5.06 2.55
C PRO A 272 -7.46 5.09 2.53
N ALA A 273 -8.13 5.51 3.62
CA ALA A 273 -9.59 5.68 3.63
C ALA A 273 -10.09 6.77 2.67
N LYS A 274 -9.22 7.70 2.24
CA LYS A 274 -9.57 8.72 1.23
C LYS A 274 -9.66 8.14 -0.18
N VAL A 275 -9.10 6.96 -0.45
CA VAL A 275 -9.11 6.34 -1.78
C VAL A 275 -10.42 5.63 -2.01
N LYS A 276 -11.20 6.12 -2.97
CA LYS A 276 -12.52 5.56 -3.31
C LYS A 276 -12.48 4.55 -4.45
N VAL A 277 -11.51 4.65 -5.36
CA VAL A 277 -11.52 3.91 -6.64
C VAL A 277 -10.15 3.29 -6.93
N ASN A 278 -9.74 2.30 -6.14
CA ASN A 278 -8.59 1.45 -6.45
C ASN A 278 -8.77 0.02 -5.90
N PRO A 279 -8.88 -1.01 -6.75
CA PRO A 279 -9.14 -2.38 -6.31
C PRO A 279 -8.01 -2.98 -5.44
N TRP A 280 -6.78 -2.48 -5.56
CA TRP A 280 -5.62 -2.97 -4.80
C TRP A 280 -5.59 -2.45 -3.37
N LEU A 281 -6.26 -1.33 -3.11
CA LEU A 281 -6.32 -0.67 -1.81
C LEU A 281 -7.67 -0.92 -1.11
N ASP A 282 -8.55 -1.71 -1.72
CA ASP A 282 -9.87 -2.00 -1.17
C ASP A 282 -9.76 -2.68 0.20
N GLY A 283 -10.42 -2.09 1.20
CA GLY A 283 -10.37 -2.54 2.58
C GLY A 283 -9.05 -2.31 3.31
N LEU A 284 -8.01 -1.72 2.69
CA LEU A 284 -6.70 -1.53 3.32
C LEU A 284 -6.78 -0.68 4.60
N ALA A 285 -7.55 0.41 4.57
CA ALA A 285 -7.78 1.25 5.74
C ALA A 285 -8.38 0.46 6.91
N THR A 286 -9.44 -0.30 6.64
CA THR A 286 -10.09 -1.16 7.62
C THR A 286 -9.13 -2.22 8.14
N SER A 287 -8.34 -2.87 7.27
CA SER A 287 -7.36 -3.86 7.69
C SER A 287 -6.33 -3.28 8.65
N ILE A 288 -5.72 -2.15 8.28
CA ILE A 288 -4.74 -1.47 9.14
C ILE A 288 -5.37 -1.08 10.47
N PHE A 289 -6.54 -0.44 10.44
CA PHE A 289 -7.18 0.05 11.65
C PHE A 289 -7.61 -1.09 12.58
N MET A 290 -8.26 -2.12 12.06
CA MET A 290 -8.71 -3.26 12.87
C MET A 290 -7.52 -4.02 13.48
N THR A 291 -6.46 -4.24 12.73
CA THR A 291 -5.23 -4.83 13.28
C THR A 291 -4.62 -3.96 14.36
N SER A 292 -4.62 -2.63 14.17
CA SER A 292 -4.15 -1.69 15.19
C SER A 292 -4.98 -1.81 16.48
N ALA A 293 -6.31 -1.81 16.36
CA ALA A 293 -7.21 -1.92 17.50
C ALA A 293 -7.04 -3.24 18.26
N LEU A 294 -6.82 -4.36 17.56
CA LEU A 294 -6.54 -5.67 18.16
C LEU A 294 -5.21 -5.68 18.94
N VAL A 295 -4.16 -5.05 18.40
CA VAL A 295 -2.84 -5.03 19.05
C VAL A 295 -2.79 -4.05 20.23
N ILE A 296 -3.50 -2.92 20.13
CA ILE A 296 -3.50 -1.87 21.16
C ILE A 296 -4.26 -2.30 22.42
N GLY A 297 -5.31 -3.12 22.27
CA GLY A 297 -6.15 -3.56 23.38
C GLY A 297 -7.18 -2.52 23.83
N LYS A 298 -8.29 -3.00 24.40
CA LYS A 298 -9.44 -2.19 24.79
C LYS A 298 -9.08 -1.09 25.80
N GLU A 299 -8.11 -1.35 26.66
CA GLU A 299 -7.64 -0.44 27.71
C GLU A 299 -6.95 0.81 27.17
N ASN A 300 -6.46 0.79 25.93
CA ASN A 300 -5.74 1.90 25.30
C ASN A 300 -6.48 2.51 24.08
N TRP A 301 -7.75 2.14 23.88
CA TRP A 301 -8.53 2.60 22.72
C TRP A 301 -8.82 4.10 22.69
N GLU A 302 -8.66 4.81 23.81
CA GLU A 302 -8.69 6.27 23.88
C GLU A 302 -7.73 6.93 22.88
N TRP A 303 -6.57 6.31 22.60
CA TRP A 303 -5.58 6.81 21.66
C TRP A 303 -6.04 6.71 20.20
N ILE A 304 -7.00 5.83 19.89
CA ILE A 304 -7.47 5.58 18.51
C ILE A 304 -8.97 5.90 18.32
N ALA A 305 -9.60 6.51 19.32
CA ALA A 305 -11.01 6.88 19.29
C ALA A 305 -11.34 7.87 18.15
N TRP A 306 -10.43 8.83 17.88
CA TRP A 306 -10.63 9.77 16.77
C TRP A 306 -10.62 9.07 15.40
N PRO A 307 -9.61 8.27 15.04
CA PRO A 307 -9.65 7.53 13.78
C PRO A 307 -10.84 6.56 13.69
N ALA A 308 -11.23 5.90 14.80
CA ALA A 308 -12.42 5.04 14.84
C ALA A 308 -13.69 5.80 14.41
N ALA A 309 -13.90 6.99 14.97
CA ALA A 309 -15.05 7.83 14.67
C ALA A 309 -15.06 8.30 13.22
N VAL A 310 -13.91 8.66 12.65
CA VAL A 310 -13.79 9.06 11.23
C VAL A 310 -14.07 7.88 10.29
N LEU A 311 -13.56 6.70 10.62
CA LEU A 311 -13.76 5.46 9.84
C LEU A 311 -15.14 4.83 10.08
N LYS A 312 -15.92 5.34 11.04
CA LYS A 312 -17.22 4.79 11.47
C LYS A 312 -17.13 3.33 11.90
N ILE A 313 -16.05 2.99 12.60
CA ILE A 313 -15.83 1.66 13.18
C ILE A 313 -16.21 1.74 14.65
N ASP A 314 -17.14 0.88 15.08
CA ASP A 314 -17.40 0.69 16.49
C ASP A 314 -16.26 -0.16 17.08
N LEU A 315 -15.56 0.39 18.06
CA LEU A 315 -14.45 -0.31 18.69
C LEU A 315 -14.94 -1.50 19.50
N GLU A 316 -16.15 -1.46 20.06
CA GLU A 316 -16.70 -2.59 20.83
C GLU A 316 -16.89 -3.84 19.97
N ASP A 317 -17.15 -3.67 18.66
CA ASP A 317 -17.24 -4.77 17.68
C ASP A 317 -15.89 -5.45 17.41
N VAL A 318 -14.76 -4.83 17.78
CA VAL A 318 -13.43 -5.41 17.63
C VAL A 318 -13.22 -6.57 18.60
N HIS A 319 -13.81 -6.51 19.80
CA HIS A 319 -13.59 -7.49 20.86
C HIS A 319 -14.78 -8.37 21.24
N ALA A 320 -16.01 -8.08 20.78
CA ALA A 320 -17.26 -8.81 21.05
C ALA A 320 -17.07 -10.03 21.99
N GLU A 321 -17.11 -9.73 23.29
CA GLU A 321 -16.86 -10.64 24.41
C GLU A 321 -17.85 -11.80 24.50
#